data_AF-A0A3M2AQG4-F1
#
_entry.id   AF-A0A3M2AQG4-F1
#
_cell.length_a   1.000
_cell.length_b   1.000
_cell.length_c   1.000
_cell.angle_alpha   90.00
_cell.angle_beta   90.00
_cell.angle_gamma   90.00
#
_symmetry.space_group_name_H-M   'P 1'
#
loop_
_entity.id
_entity.type
_entity.pdbx_description
1 polymer ?
#
loop_
_entity_poly.entity_id
_entity_poly.type
_entity_poly.pdbx_seq_one_letter_code
_entity_poly.pdbx_strand_id
1 'polypeptide(L)' 'MKDTRITRYIKSLIRNHRYLSTEDIMLMLERYYNLPIKVPSVYYKYKAIIRSCRQEVYKERRRKKNGGV' A
#
# COMPACT_ATOMS: atom_id res chain seq x y z
N MET A 1 4.73 -9.79 6.57
CA MET A 1 5.47 -9.18 5.45
C MET A 1 6.74 -8.54 5.99
N LYS A 2 7.91 -8.65 5.34
CA LYS A 2 9.12 -7.93 5.80
C LYS A 2 8.82 -6.42 5.76
N ASP A 3 9.05 -5.72 6.86
CA ASP A 3 8.74 -4.30 6.96
C ASP A 3 9.87 -3.46 6.33
N THR A 4 9.63 -3.00 5.13
CA THR A 4 10.56 -2.19 4.32
C THR A 4 10.11 -0.73 4.29
N ARG A 5 11.01 0.19 3.89
CA ARG A 5 10.65 1.61 3.71
C ARG A 5 9.46 1.77 2.74
N ILE A 6 9.43 0.97 1.66
CA ILE A 6 8.35 0.98 0.68
C ILE A 6 7.02 0.53 1.30
N THR A 7 7.01 -0.53 2.11
CA THR A 7 5.77 -1.01 2.73
C THR A 7 5.23 -0.02 3.76
N ARG A 8 6.09 0.65 4.53
CA ARG A 8 5.67 1.74 5.43
C ARG A 8 5.08 2.90 4.66
N TYR A 9 5.70 3.29 3.54
CA TYR A 9 5.19 4.34 2.68
C TYR A 9 3.80 4.00 2.12
N ILE A 10 3.62 2.80 1.56
CA ILE A 10 2.32 2.33 1.03
C ILE A 10 1.25 2.33 2.14
N LYS A 11 1.58 1.82 3.34
CA LYS A 11 0.64 1.83 4.47
C LYS A 11 0.26 3.24 4.90
N SER A 12 1.22 4.17 4.93
CA SER A 12 0.96 5.58 5.24
C SER A 12 -0.02 6.20 4.23
N LEU A 13 0.23 5.98 2.93
CA LEU A 13 -0.66 6.43 1.85
C LEU A 13 -2.10 5.92 2.05
N ILE A 14 -2.26 4.61 2.26
CA ILE A 14 -3.59 3.98 2.43
C ILE A 14 -4.28 4.48 3.71
N ARG A 15 -3.53 4.77 4.78
CA ARG A 15 -4.08 5.28 6.04
C ARG A 15 -4.61 6.70 5.88
N ASN A 16 -3.84 7.57 5.22
CA ASN A 16 -4.13 9.01 5.11
C ASN A 16 -5.12 9.34 3.99
N HIS A 17 -5.16 8.56 2.91
CA HIS A 17 -6.08 8.80 1.80
C HIS A 17 -7.15 7.71 1.74
N ARG A 18 -8.42 8.14 1.84
CA ARG A 18 -9.58 7.23 1.85
C ARG A 18 -9.82 6.53 0.51
N TYR A 19 -9.48 7.19 -0.60
CA TYR A 19 -9.81 6.76 -1.97
C TYR A 19 -8.59 6.72 -2.91
N LEU A 20 -7.46 6.17 -2.47
CA LEU A 20 -6.38 5.83 -3.39
C LEU A 20 -6.74 4.55 -4.15
N SER A 21 -6.58 4.53 -5.48
CA SER A 21 -6.61 3.30 -6.28
C SER A 21 -5.29 2.54 -6.17
N THR A 22 -5.17 1.38 -6.82
CA THR A 22 -3.87 0.67 -6.87
C THR A 22 -2.92 1.40 -7.82
N GLU A 23 -3.46 1.89 -8.92
CA GLU A 23 -2.79 2.59 -10.01
C GLU A 23 -2.18 3.91 -9.51
N ASP A 24 -2.90 4.65 -8.66
CA ASP A 24 -2.38 5.88 -8.05
C ASP A 24 -1.17 5.59 -7.15
N ILE A 25 -1.26 4.54 -6.32
CA ILE A 25 -0.17 4.13 -5.44
C ILE A 25 1.02 3.68 -6.30
N MET A 26 0.79 2.98 -7.40
CA MET A 26 1.83 2.58 -8.34
C MET A 26 2.53 3.78 -8.97
N LEU A 27 1.78 4.79 -9.43
CA LEU A 27 2.34 6.03 -9.97
C LEU A 27 3.17 6.78 -8.93
N MET A 28 2.73 6.81 -7.67
CA MET A 28 3.50 7.41 -6.58
C MET A 28 4.79 6.64 -6.29
N LEU A 29 4.74 5.30 -6.35
CA LEU A 29 5.92 4.45 -6.18
C LEU A 29 6.93 4.62 -7.32
N GLU A 30 6.46 4.77 -8.56
CA GLU A 30 7.32 5.09 -9.71
C GLU A 30 8.02 6.44 -9.50
N ARG A 31 7.28 7.49 -9.15
CA ARG A 31 7.84 8.84 -8.96
C ARG A 31 8.81 8.96 -7.80
N TYR A 32 8.52 8.31 -6.67
CA TYR A 32 9.30 8.48 -5.44
C TYR A 32 10.46 7.49 -5.30
N TYR A 33 10.31 6.27 -5.84
CA TYR A 33 11.31 5.21 -5.74
C TYR A 33 11.96 4.84 -7.09
N ASN A 34 11.64 5.54 -8.19
CA ASN A 34 12.09 5.24 -9.55
C ASN A 34 11.86 3.76 -9.93
N LEU A 35 10.74 3.19 -9.47
CA LEU A 35 10.40 1.81 -9.75
C LEU A 35 9.87 1.69 -11.18
N PRO A 36 10.37 0.74 -12.00
CA PRO A 36 9.92 0.59 -13.38
C PRO A 36 8.57 -0.15 -13.42
N ILE A 37 7.50 0.53 -13.01
CA ILE A 37 6.14 -0.04 -12.89
C ILE A 37 5.61 -0.53 -14.24
N LYS A 38 6.07 0.04 -15.36
CA LYS A 38 5.78 -0.45 -16.71
C LYS A 38 6.22 -1.90 -16.98
N VAL A 39 7.17 -2.43 -16.19
CA VAL A 39 7.62 -3.82 -16.32
C VAL A 39 6.60 -4.74 -15.63
N PRO A 40 6.00 -5.73 -16.34
CA PRO A 40 4.94 -6.56 -15.78
C PRO A 40 5.31 -7.27 -14.48
N SER A 41 6.52 -7.82 -14.38
CA SER A 41 6.99 -8.51 -13.17
C SER A 41 7.01 -7.59 -11.95
N VAL A 42 7.45 -6.34 -12.14
CA VAL A 42 7.51 -5.30 -11.11
C VAL A 42 6.09 -4.87 -10.73
N TYR A 43 5.23 -4.63 -11.72
CA TYR A 43 3.83 -4.29 -11.50
C TYR A 43 3.12 -5.35 -10.65
N TYR A 44 3.15 -6.62 -11.06
CA TYR A 44 2.44 -7.67 -10.33
C TYR A 44 3.01 -7.90 -8.93
N LYS A 45 4.33 -7.77 -8.76
CA LYS A 45 4.98 -7.82 -7.44
C LYS A 45 4.43 -6.75 -6.51
N TYR A 46 4.43 -5.48 -6.93
CA TYR A 46 3.95 -4.39 -6.08
C TYR A 46 2.43 -4.39 -5.93
N LYS A 47 1.68 -4.92 -6.90
CA LYS A 47 0.23 -5.08 -6.80
C LYS A 47 -0.14 -6.04 -5.67
N ALA A 48 0.59 -7.14 -5.55
CA ALA A 48 0.45 -8.07 -4.43
C ALA A 48 0.79 -7.41 -3.07
N ILE A 49 1.88 -6.63 -3.02
CA ILE A 49 2.29 -5.91 -1.82
C ILE A 49 1.22 -4.87 -1.39
N ILE A 50 0.70 -4.08 -2.32
CA ILE A 50 -0.34 -3.07 -2.06
C ILE A 50 -1.61 -3.76 -1.53
N ARG A 51 -2.02 -4.86 -2.13
CA ARG A 51 -3.18 -5.66 -1.66
C ARG A 51 -2.99 -6.13 -0.22
N SER A 52 -1.81 -6.66 0.12
CA SER A 52 -1.47 -7.07 1.48
C SER A 52 -1.51 -5.89 2.46
N CYS A 53 -0.91 -4.75 2.08
CA CYS A 53 -0.94 -3.53 2.91
C CYS A 53 -2.38 -3.04 3.17
N ARG A 54 -3.25 -3.06 2.16
CA ARG A 54 -4.67 -2.68 2.33
C ARG A 54 -5.38 -3.57 3.32
N GLN A 55 -5.18 -4.89 3.23
CA GLN A 55 -5.81 -5.83 4.15
C GLN A 55 -5.39 -5.58 5.59
N GLU A 56 -4.10 -5.32 5.83
CA GLU A 56 -3.58 -4.99 7.16
C GLU A 56 -4.18 -3.68 7.69
N VAL A 57 -4.14 -2.59 6.91
CA VAL A 57 -4.70 -1.30 7.31
C VAL A 57 -6.22 -1.37 7.54
N TYR A 58 -6.95 -2.13 6.72
CA TYR A 58 -8.39 -2.30 6.91
C TYR A 58 -8.71 -3.15 8.15
N LYS A 59 -7.87 -4.15 8.47
CA LYS A 59 -7.98 -4.91 9.73
C LYS A 59 -7.72 -4.01 10.94
N GLU A 60 -6.71 -3.13 10.88
CA GLU A 60 -6.45 -2.11 11.90
C GLU A 60 -7.67 -1.20 12.10
N ARG A 61 -8.24 -0.67 11.00
CA ARG A 61 -9.44 0.18 11.04
C ARG A 61 -10.64 -0.52 11.68
N ARG A 62 -10.89 -1.79 11.31
CA ARG A 62 -11.98 -2.59 11.91
C ARG A 62 -11.79 -2.80 13.41
N ARG A 63 -10.55 -3.09 13.86
CA ARG A 63 -10.24 -3.23 15.29
C ARG A 63 -10.51 -1.95 16.07
N LYS A 64 -10.11 -0.79 15.54
CA LYS A 64 -10.41 0.52 16.16
C LYS A 64 -11.92 0.80 16.23
N LYS A 65 -12.67 0.43 15.19
CA LYS A 65 -14.14 0.64 15.16
C LYS A 65 -14.89 -0.23 16.17
N ASN A 66 -14.42 -1.45 16.43
CA ASN A 66 -15.11 -2.40 17.32
C ASN A 66 -14.72 -2.23 18.81
N GLY A 67 -14.33 -1.02 19.25
CA GLY A 67 -14.09 -0.73 20.66
C GLY A 67 -12.70 -1.11 21.18
N GLY A 68 -11.67 -1.02 20.33
CA GLY A 68 -10.29 -1.11 20.81
C GLY A 68 -9.93 0.11 21.66
N VAL A 69 -9.84 -0.09 22.98
CA VAL A 69 -8.99 0.67 23.91
C VAL A 69 -7.58 0.77 23.33
#